data_AF-A0A2V5UWX0-F1
#
_entry.id   AF-A0A2V5UWX0-F1
#
_cell.length_a   1.000
_cell.length_b   1.000
_cell.length_c   1.000
_cell.angle_alpha   90.00
_cell.angle_beta   90.00
_cell.angle_gamma   90.00
#
_symmetry.space_group_name_H-M   'P 1'
#
loop_
_entity.id
_entity.type
_entity.pdbx_description
1 polymer ?
#
loop_
_entity_poly.entity_id
_entity_poly.type
_entity_poly.pdbx_seq_one_letter_code
_entity_poly.pdbx_strand_id
1 'polypeptide(L)' 'MARVSGLEKKQAPWHLRWFYGMMRKMFGKDFTPAKIQMRLPSLVWGGIAMEAALGRKRLISLRYIQLGKIRAASRIGCPF' A
#
# COMPACT_ATOMS: atom_id res chain seq x y z
N MET A 1 -5.11 -11.62 12.21
CA MET A 1 -5.97 -10.41 12.28
C MET A 1 -5.12 -9.22 12.70
N ALA A 2 -5.26 -8.06 12.05
CA ALA A 2 -4.41 -6.90 12.35
C ALA A 2 -4.70 -6.33 13.75
N ARG A 3 -3.67 -6.15 14.57
CA ARG A 3 -3.77 -5.58 15.94
C ARG A 3 -4.09 -4.09 15.95
N VAL A 4 -4.02 -3.43 14.80
CA VAL A 4 -4.24 -1.98 14.64
C VAL A 4 -5.51 -1.78 13.84
N SER A 5 -6.44 -1.00 14.38
CA SER A 5 -7.65 -0.58 13.66
C SER A 5 -7.29 0.33 12.50
N GLY A 6 -7.78 0.02 11.31
CA GLY A 6 -7.63 0.88 10.14
C GLY A 6 -8.28 2.24 10.37
N LEU A 7 -7.61 3.32 9.95
CA LEU A 7 -8.11 4.67 10.16
C LEU A 7 -9.28 4.95 9.21
N GLU A 8 -10.44 5.36 9.71
CA GLU A 8 -11.56 5.72 8.84
C GLU A 8 -11.34 7.05 8.10
N LYS A 9 -11.98 7.20 6.93
CA LYS A 9 -11.86 8.40 6.06
C LYS A 9 -12.14 9.72 6.79
N LYS A 10 -13.01 9.71 7.81
CA LYS A 10 -13.35 10.89 8.63
C LYS A 10 -12.19 11.33 9.53
N GLN A 11 -11.41 10.39 10.05
CA GLN A 11 -10.27 10.63 10.96
C GLN A 11 -8.97 10.93 10.19
N ALA A 12 -8.92 10.64 8.88
CA ALA A 12 -7.74 10.88 8.06
C ALA A 12 -7.50 12.38 7.81
N PRO A 13 -6.21 12.82 7.80
CA PRO A 13 -5.81 14.15 7.35
C PRO A 13 -6.35 14.47 5.95
N TRP A 14 -6.65 15.74 5.67
CA TRP A 14 -7.30 16.18 4.44
C TRP A 14 -6.57 15.71 3.16
N HIS A 15 -5.22 15.68 3.18
CA HIS A 15 -4.39 15.24 2.06
C HIS A 15 -4.50 13.72 1.79
N LEU A 16 -4.78 12.90 2.81
CA LEU A 16 -4.97 11.45 2.67
C LEU A 16 -6.41 11.09 2.26
N ARG A 17 -7.39 11.99 2.41
CA ARG A 17 -8.77 11.75 1.97
C ARG A 17 -8.89 11.64 0.45
N TRP A 18 -8.08 12.39 -0.29
CA TRP A 18 -7.99 12.24 -1.75
C TRP A 18 -7.41 10.87 -2.12
N PHE A 19 -6.38 10.42 -1.41
CA PHE A 19 -5.77 9.10 -1.61
C PHE A 19 -6.78 7.96 -1.41
N TYR A 20 -7.67 8.07 -0.41
CA TYR A 20 -8.81 7.16 -0.24
C TYR A 20 -9.74 7.09 -1.47
N GLY A 21 -10.08 8.24 -2.04
CA GLY A 21 -10.92 8.31 -3.24
C GLY A 21 -10.25 7.67 -4.45
N MET A 22 -8.96 7.94 -4.64
CA MET A 22 -8.16 7.36 -5.73
C MET A 22 -8.01 5.83 -5.57
N MET A 23 -7.70 5.35 -4.37
CA MET A 23 -7.60 3.92 -4.06
C MET A 23 -8.91 3.19 -4.32
N ARG A 24 -10.04 3.76 -3.90
CA ARG A 24 -11.36 3.19 -4.15
C ARG A 24 -11.70 3.17 -5.64
N LYS A 25 -11.26 4.18 -6.41
CA LYS A 25 -11.47 4.23 -7.87
C LYS A 25 -10.61 3.20 -8.63
N MET A 26 -9.37 2.99 -8.23
CA MET A 26 -8.47 2.02 -8.89
C MET A 26 -8.78 0.57 -8.54
N PHE A 27 -9.09 0.28 -7.28
CA PHE A 27 -9.17 -1.09 -6.78
C PHE A 27 -10.58 -1.51 -6.35
N GLY A 28 -11.57 -0.62 -6.39
CA GLY A 28 -12.97 -0.89 -6.05
C GLY A 28 -13.23 -1.17 -4.56
N LYS A 29 -12.18 -1.36 -3.74
CA LYS A 29 -12.26 -1.65 -2.31
C LYS A 29 -11.21 -0.85 -1.55
N ASP A 30 -11.49 -0.57 -0.28
CA ASP A 30 -10.49 0.03 0.59
C ASP A 30 -9.59 -1.07 1.19
N PHE A 31 -8.29 -1.07 0.87
CA PHE A 31 -7.35 -2.04 1.43
C PHE A 31 -7.13 -1.83 2.93
N THR A 32 -7.46 -2.84 3.73
CA THR A 32 -7.15 -2.94 5.18
C THR A 32 -5.70 -2.60 5.54
N PRO A 33 -4.66 -3.08 4.83
CA PRO A 33 -3.27 -2.69 5.14
C PRO A 33 -2.99 -1.21 4.86
N ALA A 34 -3.57 -0.66 3.78
CA ALA A 34 -3.45 0.76 3.49
C ALA A 34 -4.15 1.61 4.58
N LYS A 35 -5.33 1.20 5.05
CA LYS A 35 -6.02 1.88 6.16
C LYS A 35 -5.18 1.94 7.44
N ILE A 36 -4.40 0.90 7.71
CA ILE A 36 -3.50 0.82 8.88
C ILE A 36 -2.29 1.74 8.68
N GLN A 37 -1.67 1.71 7.50
CA GLN A 37 -0.52 2.56 7.17
C GLN A 37 -0.87 4.05 7.13
N MET A 38 -2.11 4.41 6.76
CA MET A 38 -2.60 5.79 6.72
C MET A 38 -2.65 6.50 8.08
N ARG A 39 -2.40 5.78 9.19
CA ARG A 39 -2.16 6.41 10.50
C ARG A 39 -0.89 7.25 10.52
N LEU A 40 0.10 6.90 9.70
CA LEU A 40 1.36 7.61 9.53
C LEU A 40 1.49 8.05 8.06
N PRO A 41 1.17 9.31 7.74
CA PRO A 41 1.23 9.82 6.36
C PRO A 41 2.61 9.63 5.73
N SER A 42 3.67 9.86 6.50
CA SER A 42 5.06 9.69 6.08
C SER A 42 5.35 8.26 5.63
N LEU A 43 4.74 7.26 6.26
CA LEU A 43 4.94 5.86 5.95
C LEU A 43 4.22 5.46 4.66
N VAL A 44 3.04 6.05 4.39
CA VAL A 44 2.33 5.90 3.11
C VAL A 44 3.13 6.56 1.98
N TRP A 45 3.53 7.82 2.14
CA TRP A 45 4.31 8.52 1.12
C TRP A 45 5.68 7.87 0.90
N GLY A 46 6.33 7.41 1.96
CA GLY A 46 7.58 6.65 1.88
C GLY A 46 7.41 5.34 1.13
N GLY A 47 6.35 4.58 1.39
CA GLY A 47 6.02 3.37 0.64
C GLY A 47 5.78 3.64 -0.85
N ILE A 48 5.00 4.68 -1.17
CA ILE A 48 4.75 5.10 -2.56
C ILE A 48 6.05 5.53 -3.24
N ALA A 49 6.87 6.34 -2.57
CA ALA A 49 8.15 6.79 -3.11
C ALA A 49 9.11 5.61 -3.35
N MET A 50 9.14 4.64 -2.43
CA MET A 50 9.96 3.43 -2.57
C MET A 50 9.50 2.60 -3.77
N GLU A 51 8.20 2.35 -3.91
CA GLU A 51 7.64 1.61 -5.05
C GLU A 51 7.87 2.33 -6.39
N ALA A 52 7.72 3.66 -6.40
CA ALA A 52 8.02 4.48 -7.57
C ALA A 52 9.52 4.45 -7.93
N ALA A 53 10.41 4.51 -6.93
CA ALA A 53 11.85 4.38 -7.13
C ALA A 53 12.23 3.00 -7.68
N LEU A 54 11.61 1.94 -7.16
CA LEU A 54 11.77 0.57 -7.65
C LEU A 54 11.31 0.44 -9.11
N GLY A 55 10.19 1.07 -9.45
CA GLY A 55 9.68 1.14 -10.82
C GLY A 55 10.59 1.92 -11.77
N ARG A 56 11.20 3.02 -11.30
CA ARG A 56 12.08 3.90 -12.09
C ARG A 56 13.45 3.27 -12.37
N LYS A 57 13.97 2.46 -11.44
CA LYS A 57 15.24 1.73 -11.61
C LYS A 57 15.07 0.29 -12.10
N ARG A 58 13.91 -0.07 -12.68
CA ARG A 58 13.67 -1.45 -13.08
C ARG A 58 14.52 -1.82 -14.30
N LEU A 59 15.36 -2.83 -14.13
CA LEU A 59 15.98 -3.57 -15.25
C LEU A 59 15.08 -4.73 -15.72
N ILE A 60 14.02 -5.02 -14.97
CA ILE A 60 13.19 -6.21 -15.10
C ILE A 60 11.72 -5.79 -15.29
N SER A 61 10.93 -6.58 -16.02
CA SER A 61 9.49 -6.33 -16.20
C SER A 61 8.72 -6.31 -14.87
N LEU A 62 7.62 -5.54 -14.81
CA LEU A 62 6.77 -5.44 -13.62
C LEU A 62 6.20 -6.79 -13.16
N ARG A 63 5.97 -7.72 -14.11
CA ARG A 63 5.44 -9.05 -13.80
C ARG A 63 6.41 -9.85 -12.91
N TYR A 64 7.70 -9.81 -13.20
CA TYR A 64 8.70 -10.50 -12.37
C TYR A 64 8.85 -9.86 -10.99
N ILE A 65 8.73 -8.53 -10.89
CA ILE A 65 8.73 -7.83 -9.60
C ILE A 65 7.52 -8.27 -8.76
N GLN A 66 6.33 -8.34 -9.36
CA GLN A 66 5.13 -8.84 -8.69
C GLN A 66 5.28 -10.30 -8.24
N LEU A 67 5.82 -11.18 -9.10
CA LEU A 67 6.10 -12.57 -8.72
C LEU A 67 7.11 -12.67 -7.57
N GLY A 68 8.14 -11.82 -7.57
CA GLY A 68 9.11 -11.73 -6.49
C GLY A 68 8.45 -11.34 -5.16
N LYS A 69 7.54 -10.36 -5.18
CA LYS A 69 6.76 -9.95 -4.00
C LYS A 69 5.88 -11.09 -3.48
N ILE A 70 5.16 -11.78 -4.36
CA ILE A 70 4.30 -12.92 -3.98
C ILE A 70 5.14 -14.04 -3.36
N ARG A 71 6.30 -14.36 -3.96
CA ARG A 71 7.21 -15.39 -3.44
C ARG A 71 7.83 -15.01 -2.10
N ALA A 72 8.15 -13.72 -1.90
CA ALA A 72 8.64 -13.24 -0.62
C ALA A 72 7.54 -13.30 0.45
N ALA A 73 6.32 -12.88 0.11
CA ALA A 73 5.17 -12.95 1.00
C ALA A 73 4.85 -14.38 1.43
N SER A 74 4.87 -15.34 0.48
CA SER A 74 4.63 -16.75 0.80
C SER A 74 5.72 -17.36 1.69
N ARG A 75 6.99 -16.97 1.51
CA ARG A 75 8.10 -17.42 2.37
C ARG A 75 8.03 -16.91 3.79
N ILE A 76 7.58 -15.67 3.97
CA ILE A 76 7.43 -15.04 5.30
C ILE A 76 6.11 -15.49 5.96
N GLY A 77 5.21 -16.13 5.21
CA GLY A 77 3.88 -16.52 5.69
C GLY A 77 2.95 -15.32 5.83
N CYS A 78 3.15 -14.26 5.03
CA CYS A 78 2.28 -13.08 5.04
C CYS A 78 0.98 -13.39 4.29
N PRO A 79 -0.19 -13.36 4.96
CA PRO A 79 -1.49 -13.64 4.33
C PRO A 79 -2.12 -12.42 3.65
N PHE A 80 -1.46 -11.25 3.71
CA PHE A 80 -1.90 -9.98 3.11
C PHE A 80 -1.30 -9.75 1.72
#